data_AF-A0A090QQ55-F1
#
_entry.id   AF-A0A090QQ55-F1
#
_cell.length_a   1.000
_cell.length_b   1.000
_cell.length_c   1.000
_cell.angle_alpha   90.00
_cell.angle_beta   90.00
_cell.angle_gamma   90.00
#
_symmetry.space_group_name_H-M   'P 1'
#
loop_
_entity.id
_entity.type
_entity.pdbx_description
1 polymer ?
#
loop_
_entity_poly.entity_id
_entity_poly.type
_entity_poly.pdbx_seq_one_letter_code
_entity_poly.pdbx_strand_id
1 'polypeptide(L)'
;MTAKVMSDDKVRMQLSPEVSEVEKYIQAAGIEVPQLASRRAMTTVELADGESFVLGGLMNSQDFEELQKIPMLGDIPVLGAAFRKSVTKRKKTELLIVATVNLVRPVKPQDVQLPYMKKTSTLSRWLNINVDGESDADKALSIDLLSRGGFMQ
;
A
#
# COMPACT_ATOMS: atom_id res chain seq x y z
N MET A 1 5.93 -12.08 9.08
CA MET A 1 6.65 -12.96 8.14
C MET A 1 7.94 -13.40 8.78
N THR A 2 8.36 -14.64 8.55
CA THR A 2 9.65 -15.16 9.03
C THR A 2 10.35 -15.90 7.88
N ALA A 3 11.67 -15.80 7.82
CA ALA A 3 12.49 -16.39 6.76
C ALA A 3 13.71 -17.09 7.38
N LYS A 4 14.11 -18.24 6.83
CA LYS A 4 15.28 -19.00 7.24
C LYS A 4 16.01 -19.54 6.01
N VAL A 5 17.31 -19.28 5.95
CA VAL A 5 18.21 -19.86 4.94
C VAL A 5 18.53 -21.30 5.33
N MET A 6 18.41 -22.21 4.38
CA MET A 6 18.68 -23.64 4.49
C MET A 6 20.11 -23.94 4.00
N SER A 7 20.60 -25.15 4.27
CA SER A 7 21.96 -25.57 3.92
C SER A 7 22.21 -25.74 2.42
N ASP A 8 21.15 -25.80 1.62
CA ASP A 8 21.13 -26.08 0.18
C ASP A 8 20.86 -24.84 -0.67
N ASP A 9 21.25 -23.65 -0.18
CA ASP A 9 20.98 -22.34 -0.79
C ASP A 9 19.48 -22.05 -1.04
N LYS A 10 18.59 -22.81 -0.39
CA LYS A 10 17.17 -22.51 -0.36
C LYS A 10 16.80 -21.61 0.80
N VAL A 11 15.71 -20.89 0.61
CA VAL A 11 15.10 -20.02 1.61
C VAL A 11 13.73 -20.57 1.92
N ARG A 12 13.53 -20.94 3.18
CA ARG A 12 12.21 -21.29 3.72
C ARG A 12 11.58 -20.04 4.32
N MET A 13 10.35 -19.73 3.91
CA MET A 13 9.63 -18.55 4.34
C MET A 13 8.21 -18.88 4.79
N GLN A 14 7.83 -18.37 5.95
CA GLN A 14 6.45 -18.37 6.42
C GLN A 14 5.83 -16.99 6.16
N LEU A 15 4.78 -17.00 5.35
CA LEU A 15 4.13 -15.83 4.80
C LEU A 15 2.72 -15.72 5.33
N SER A 16 2.36 -14.51 5.77
CA SER A 16 1.00 -14.15 6.19
C SER A 16 0.56 -12.84 5.54
N PRO A 17 0.43 -12.78 4.20
CA PRO A 17 0.05 -11.56 3.51
C PRO A 17 -1.39 -11.16 3.84
N GLU A 18 -1.63 -9.84 3.93
CA GLU A 18 -2.94 -9.26 4.19
C GLU A 18 -3.19 -8.07 3.25
N VAL A 19 -4.36 -8.02 2.64
CA VAL A 19 -4.82 -6.89 1.82
C VAL A 19 -6.16 -6.42 2.36
N SER A 20 -6.26 -5.12 2.65
CA SER A 20 -7.47 -4.51 3.20
C SER A 20 -8.02 -3.45 2.26
N GLU A 21 -9.34 -3.45 2.09
CA GLU A 21 -10.07 -2.55 1.19
C GLU A 21 -11.31 -2.01 1.90
N VAL A 22 -11.70 -0.77 1.59
CA VAL A 22 -12.96 -0.20 2.08
C VAL A 22 -14.10 -0.78 1.25
N GLU A 23 -14.96 -1.60 1.86
CA GLU A 23 -16.06 -2.25 1.17
C GLU A 23 -17.29 -1.35 1.07
N LYS A 24 -17.63 -0.67 2.16
CA LYS A 24 -18.76 0.27 2.25
C LYS A 24 -18.59 1.18 3.45
N TYR A 25 -19.26 2.31 3.44
CA TYR A 25 -19.42 3.12 4.64
C TYR A 25 -20.72 2.75 5.35
N ILE A 26 -20.65 2.57 6.66
CA ILE A 26 -21.80 2.25 7.50
C ILE A 26 -22.02 3.38 8.50
N GLN A 27 -23.28 3.70 8.78
CA GLN A 27 -23.62 4.66 9.82
C GLN A 27 -23.55 3.95 11.18
N ALA A 28 -22.62 4.36 12.03
CA ALA A 28 -22.48 3.88 13.40
C ALA A 28 -22.48 5.07 14.34
N ALA A 29 -23.43 5.09 15.29
CA ALA A 29 -23.59 6.18 16.27
C ALA A 29 -23.67 7.59 15.64
N GLY A 30 -24.30 7.72 14.47
CA GLY A 30 -24.48 9.01 13.78
C GLY A 30 -23.24 9.49 13.01
N ILE A 31 -22.20 8.67 12.89
CA ILE A 31 -20.97 8.96 12.16
C ILE A 31 -20.78 7.89 11.08
N GLU A 32 -20.32 8.32 9.91
CA GLU A 32 -20.04 7.45 8.79
C GLU A 32 -18.66 6.77 8.98
N VAL A 33 -18.67 5.44 9.15
CA VAL A 33 -17.48 4.63 9.43
C VAL A 33 -17.21 3.68 8.26
N PRO A 34 -15.97 3.61 7.73
CA PRO A 34 -15.64 2.65 6.70
C PRO A 34 -15.64 1.22 7.26
N GLN A 35 -16.43 0.34 6.65
CA GLN A 35 -16.31 -1.10 6.81
C GLN A 35 -15.17 -1.60 5.92
N LEU A 36 -14.16 -2.19 6.56
CA LEU A 36 -13.01 -2.78 5.88
C LEU A 36 -13.27 -4.27 5.62
N ALA A 37 -12.94 -4.72 4.42
CA ALA A 37 -12.80 -6.12 4.09
C ALA A 37 -11.31 -6.45 4.00
N SER A 38 -10.82 -7.33 4.88
CA SER A 38 -9.45 -7.82 4.84
C SER A 38 -9.39 -9.23 4.26
N ARG A 39 -8.34 -9.50 3.50
CA ARG A 39 -8.06 -10.78 2.86
C ARG A 39 -6.71 -11.24 3.36
N ARG A 40 -6.66 -12.42 3.98
CA ARG A 40 -5.43 -12.96 4.55
C ARG A 40 -5.17 -14.37 4.02
N ALA A 41 -3.92 -14.66 3.69
CA ALA A 41 -3.45 -16.01 3.41
C ALA A 41 -2.37 -16.38 4.43
N MET A 42 -2.19 -17.67 4.72
CA MET A 42 -1.06 -18.17 5.50
C MET A 42 -0.45 -19.35 4.74
N THR A 43 0.83 -19.24 4.39
CA THR A 43 1.54 -20.29 3.64
C THR A 43 2.99 -20.39 4.07
N THR A 44 3.60 -21.54 3.81
CA THR A 44 5.03 -21.74 3.95
C THR A 44 5.57 -22.15 2.59
N VAL A 45 6.59 -21.44 2.10
CA VAL A 45 7.23 -21.70 0.81
C VAL A 45 8.71 -21.98 1.02
N GLU A 46 9.29 -22.77 0.12
CA GLU A 46 10.72 -23.05 0.06
C GLU A 46 11.19 -22.84 -1.38
N LEU A 47 12.13 -21.92 -1.57
CA LEU A 47 12.54 -21.41 -2.89
C LEU A 47 14.06 -21.24 -2.91
N ALA A 48 14.69 -21.48 -4.06
CA ALA A 48 16.10 -21.14 -4.27
C ALA A 48 16.30 -19.63 -4.50
N ASP A 49 17.56 -19.19 -4.47
CA ASP A 49 17.95 -17.82 -4.79
C ASP A 49 17.51 -17.42 -6.21
N GLY A 50 16.80 -16.30 -6.34
CA GLY A 50 16.26 -15.79 -7.60
C GLY A 50 14.95 -16.46 -8.04
N GLU A 51 14.44 -17.48 -7.33
CA GLU A 51 13.18 -18.11 -7.70
C GLU A 51 11.98 -17.24 -7.31
N SER A 52 11.00 -17.22 -8.23
CA SER A 52 9.69 -16.61 -8.02
C SER A 52 8.66 -17.68 -7.72
N PHE A 53 7.69 -17.32 -6.89
CA PHE A 53 6.52 -18.14 -6.63
C PHE A 53 5.25 -17.33 -6.80
N VAL A 54 4.19 -18.05 -7.12
CA VAL A 54 2.84 -17.50 -7.26
C VAL A 54 1.94 -18.21 -6.26
N LEU A 55 1.35 -17.46 -5.34
CA LEU A 55 0.22 -17.93 -4.54
C LEU A 55 -1.05 -17.51 -5.27
N GLY A 56 -1.59 -18.42 -6.07
CA GLY A 56 -2.93 -18.30 -6.63
C GLY A 56 -3.94 -19.02 -5.73
N GLY A 57 -5.20 -18.60 -5.77
CA GLY A 57 -6.31 -19.52 -5.43
C GLY A 57 -7.29 -19.08 -4.34
N LEU A 58 -7.25 -17.83 -3.87
CA LEU A 58 -8.32 -17.34 -3.00
C LEU A 58 -9.41 -16.67 -3.86
N MET A 59 -10.17 -17.50 -4.57
CA MET A 59 -11.38 -17.07 -5.28
C MET A 59 -12.56 -17.16 -4.31
N ASN A 60 -13.12 -16.02 -3.91
CA ASN A 60 -14.33 -15.97 -3.12
C ASN A 60 -15.50 -15.56 -4.02
N SER A 61 -16.55 -16.38 -4.07
CA SER A 61 -17.80 -16.07 -4.75
C SER A 61 -18.92 -16.06 -3.72
N GLN A 62 -19.65 -14.95 -3.65
CA GLN A 62 -20.80 -14.81 -2.78
C GLN A 62 -22.03 -14.46 -3.62
N ASP A 63 -23.03 -15.33 -3.56
CA ASP A 63 -24.31 -15.17 -4.26
C ASP A 63 -25.36 -14.80 -3.20
N PHE A 64 -25.98 -13.63 -3.38
CA PHE A 64 -27.06 -13.14 -2.53
C PHE A 64 -28.34 -13.11 -3.36
N GLU A 65 -29.31 -13.93 -2.97
CA GLU A 65 -30.63 -13.98 -3.60
C GLU A 65 -31.68 -13.48 -2.60
N GLU A 66 -32.40 -12.43 -2.99
CA GLU A 66 -33.53 -11.89 -2.23
C GLU A 66 -34.78 -11.99 -3.09
N LEU A 67 -35.79 -12.70 -2.59
CA LEU A 67 -37.10 -12.81 -3.23
C LEU A 67 -38.13 -12.07 -2.37
N GLN A 68 -38.62 -10.95 -2.88
CA GLN A 68 -39.76 -10.24 -2.32
C GLN A 68 -41.01 -10.59 -3.13
N LYS A 69 -42.09 -10.99 -2.47
CA LYS A 69 -43.38 -11.25 -3.13
C LYS A 69 -44.54 -10.75 -2.27
N ILE A 70 -45.61 -10.32 -2.93
CA ILE A 70 -46.87 -10.00 -2.24
C ILE A 70 -47.59 -11.33 -1.96
N PRO A 71 -47.97 -11.63 -0.70
CA PRO A 71 -48.74 -12.82 -0.37
C PRO A 71 -50.04 -12.89 -1.19
N MET A 72 -50.51 -14.09 -1.54
CA MET A 72 -51.64 -14.37 -2.45
C MET A 72 -51.39 -14.01 -3.92
N LEU A 73 -51.03 -12.75 -4.24
CA LEU A 73 -50.90 -12.30 -5.63
C LEU A 73 -49.65 -12.83 -6.33
N GLY A 74 -48.57 -13.05 -5.59
CA GLY A 74 -47.29 -13.55 -6.11
C GLY A 74 -47.29 -15.03 -6.51
N ASP A 75 -48.30 -15.80 -6.09
CA ASP A 75 -48.39 -17.25 -6.33
C ASP A 75 -49.36 -17.62 -7.48
N ILE A 76 -50.00 -16.61 -8.11
CA ILE A 76 -50.93 -16.82 -9.23
C ILE A 76 -50.14 -17.31 -10.47
N PRO A 77 -50.52 -18.45 -11.09
CA PRO A 77 -49.91 -18.89 -12.35
C PRO A 77 -50.05 -17.82 -13.43
N VAL A 78 -49.03 -17.65 -14.27
CA VAL A 78 -48.97 -16.65 -15.37
C VAL A 78 -48.87 -15.19 -14.88
N LEU A 79 -49.67 -14.76 -13.89
CA LEU A 79 -49.76 -13.36 -13.46
C LEU A 79 -48.86 -13.00 -12.26
N GLY A 80 -48.48 -13.97 -11.43
CA GLY A 80 -47.71 -13.74 -10.20
C GLY A 80 -46.31 -13.16 -10.42
N ALA A 81 -45.79 -13.24 -11.66
CA ALA A 81 -44.52 -12.62 -12.04
C ALA A 81 -44.52 -11.09 -11.90
N ALA A 82 -45.67 -10.42 -12.05
CA ALA A 82 -45.80 -8.98 -11.87
C ALA A 82 -45.78 -8.54 -10.39
N PHE A 83 -46.04 -9.48 -9.48
CA PHE A 83 -46.18 -9.23 -8.03
C PHE A 83 -45.02 -9.85 -7.21
N ARG A 84 -43.96 -10.28 -7.89
CA ARG A 84 -42.72 -10.78 -7.28
C ARG A 84 -41.53 -9.99 -7.83
N LYS A 85 -40.56 -9.73 -6.97
CA LYS A 85 -39.28 -9.11 -7.29
C LYS A 85 -38.18 -10.04 -6.79
N SER A 86 -37.31 -10.48 -7.70
CA SER A 86 -36.11 -11.22 -7.36
C SER A 86 -34.91 -10.29 -7.56
N VAL A 87 -34.05 -10.20 -6.55
CA VAL A 87 -32.78 -9.46 -6.61
C VAL A 87 -31.67 -10.48 -6.41
N THR A 88 -30.89 -10.70 -7.46
CA THR A 88 -29.68 -11.52 -7.41
C THR A 88 -28.46 -10.59 -7.43
N LYS A 89 -27.61 -10.68 -6.42
CA LYS A 89 -26.30 -10.01 -6.39
C LYS A 89 -25.21 -11.06 -6.32
N ARG A 90 -24.25 -10.98 -7.24
CA ARG A 90 -23.11 -11.89 -7.31
C ARG A 90 -21.83 -11.09 -7.11
N LYS A 91 -21.04 -11.44 -6.09
CA LYS A 91 -19.77 -10.78 -5.77
C LYS A 91 -18.63 -11.78 -5.92
N LYS A 92 -17.69 -11.49 -6.82
CA LYS A 92 -16.48 -12.29 -7.05
C LYS A 92 -15.25 -11.47 -6.69
N THR A 93 -14.35 -12.04 -5.89
CA THR A 93 -13.06 -11.41 -5.57
C THR A 93 -11.93 -12.42 -5.72
N GLU A 94 -10.83 -11.99 -6.34
CA GLU A 94 -9.65 -12.81 -6.62
C GLU A 94 -8.41 -12.14 -6.00
N LEU A 95 -7.55 -12.93 -5.35
CA LEU A 95 -6.27 -12.48 -4.81
C LEU A 95 -5.14 -13.30 -5.44
N LEU A 96 -4.18 -12.60 -6.06
CA LEU A 96 -2.96 -13.15 -6.63
C LEU A 96 -1.76 -12.52 -5.94
N ILE A 97 -0.83 -13.34 -5.46
CA ILE A 97 0.40 -12.88 -4.83
C ILE A 97 1.58 -13.45 -5.60
N VAL A 98 2.45 -12.57 -6.08
CA VAL A 98 3.70 -12.93 -6.75
C VAL A 98 4.85 -12.33 -5.96
N ALA A 99 5.84 -13.14 -5.64
CA ALA A 99 7.04 -12.67 -4.96
C ALA A 99 8.27 -13.44 -5.43
N THR A 100 9.42 -12.76 -5.36
CA THR A 100 10.73 -13.27 -5.78
C THR A 100 11.70 -13.11 -4.61
N VAL A 101 12.45 -14.15 -4.32
CA VAL A 101 13.43 -14.15 -3.23
C VAL A 101 14.81 -13.93 -3.82
N ASN A 102 15.62 -13.07 -3.20
CA ASN A 102 17.03 -12.88 -3.56
C ASN A 102 17.89 -12.93 -2.29
N LEU A 103 18.96 -13.72 -2.31
CA LEU A 103 19.90 -13.86 -1.22
C LEU A 103 21.00 -12.80 -1.35
N VAL A 104 20.99 -11.81 -0.44
CA VAL A 104 21.98 -10.73 -0.42
C VAL A 104 23.07 -10.99 0.60
N ARG A 105 24.32 -10.76 0.21
CA ARG A 105 25.47 -10.84 1.14
C ARG A 105 25.55 -9.56 1.97
N PRO A 106 25.86 -9.66 3.27
CA PRO A 106 26.06 -8.48 4.10
C PRO A 106 27.27 -7.68 3.58
N VAL A 107 27.08 -6.37 3.42
CA VAL A 107 28.15 -5.45 3.07
C VAL A 107 28.86 -4.97 4.33
N LYS A 108 30.18 -4.81 4.28
CA LYS A 108 30.93 -4.24 5.40
C LYS A 108 30.63 -2.74 5.48
N PRO A 109 30.56 -2.14 6.69
CA PRO A 109 30.33 -0.70 6.83
C PRO A 109 31.31 0.20 6.06
N GLN A 110 32.53 -0.29 5.84
CA GLN A 110 33.59 0.42 5.10
C GLN A 110 33.33 0.47 3.58
N ASP A 111 32.57 -0.49 3.06
CA ASP A 111 32.21 -0.58 1.64
C ASP A 111 30.88 0.16 1.34
N VAL A 112 30.20 0.66 2.39
CA VAL A 112 28.97 1.45 2.25
C VAL A 112 29.34 2.88 1.88
N GLN A 113 29.24 3.19 0.59
CA GLN A 113 29.32 4.57 0.11
C GLN A 113 28.06 5.33 0.51
N LEU A 114 28.18 6.22 1.50
CA LEU A 114 27.10 7.09 1.89
C LEU A 114 26.91 8.16 0.81
N PRO A 115 25.66 8.44 0.37
CA PRO A 115 25.42 9.56 -0.51
C PRO A 115 25.83 10.84 0.22
N TYR A 116 26.79 11.59 -0.34
CA TYR A 116 27.11 12.91 0.18
C TYR A 116 26.07 13.88 -0.37
N MET A 117 25.22 14.42 0.51
CA MET A 117 24.36 15.55 0.16
C MET A 117 25.24 16.79 0.07
N LYS A 118 25.38 17.39 -1.12
CA LYS A 118 25.94 18.75 -1.22
C LYS A 118 25.00 19.70 -0.50
N LYS A 119 25.45 20.27 0.63
CA LYS A 119 24.69 21.28 1.36
C LYS A 119 24.57 22.52 0.47
N THR A 120 23.44 22.69 -0.21
CA THR A 120 23.14 23.95 -0.90
C THR A 120 22.82 25.01 0.16
N SER A 121 23.44 26.18 0.05
CA SER A 121 23.10 27.32 0.91
C SER A 121 21.63 27.71 0.70
N THR A 122 20.98 28.19 1.77
CA THR A 122 19.62 28.72 1.71
C THR A 122 19.51 29.83 0.65
N LEU A 123 20.57 30.62 0.47
CA LEU A 123 20.58 31.68 -0.55
C LEU A 123 20.64 31.12 -1.97
N SER A 124 21.48 30.11 -2.22
CA SER A 124 21.53 29.41 -3.50
C SER A 124 20.19 28.77 -3.86
N ARG A 125 19.46 28.27 -2.85
CA ARG A 125 18.12 27.70 -3.01
C ARG A 125 17.05 28.75 -3.35
N TRP A 126 17.17 29.97 -2.84
CA TRP A 126 16.16 31.01 -3.03
C TRP A 126 16.45 31.95 -4.21
N LEU A 127 17.72 32.12 -4.58
CA LEU A 127 18.12 33.12 -5.57
C LEU A 127 18.89 32.54 -6.77
N ASN A 128 19.06 31.21 -6.85
CA ASN A 128 19.82 30.54 -7.92
C ASN A 128 21.24 31.13 -8.12
N ILE A 129 21.87 31.56 -7.02
CA ILE A 129 23.23 32.09 -7.02
C ILE A 129 24.18 30.98 -6.52
N ASN A 130 25.10 30.56 -7.39
CA ASN A 130 26.10 29.54 -7.08
C ASN A 130 27.26 30.17 -6.30
N VAL A 131 27.41 29.77 -5.04
CA VAL A 131 28.51 30.19 -4.16
C VAL A 131 29.48 29.03 -4.06
N ASP A 132 30.37 28.91 -5.06
CA ASP A 132 31.43 27.90 -5.10
C ASP A 132 32.79 28.59 -4.87
N GLY A 133 33.31 28.52 -3.63
CA GLY A 133 34.66 28.94 -3.26
C GLY A 133 34.73 30.22 -2.41
N GLU A 134 35.68 30.25 -1.47
CA GLU A 134 36.09 31.40 -0.63
C GLU A 134 35.33 31.68 0.71
N SER A 135 35.82 30.98 1.73
CA SER A 135 36.10 31.39 3.12
C SER A 135 35.70 32.81 3.60
N ASP A 136 34.86 32.82 4.64
CA ASP A 136 34.62 33.86 5.68
C ASP A 136 34.18 35.29 5.30
N ALA A 137 34.50 35.82 4.12
CA ALA A 137 34.08 37.16 3.70
C ALA A 137 32.55 37.27 3.52
N ASP A 138 31.94 36.23 2.97
CA ASP A 138 30.50 36.23 2.66
C ASP A 138 29.60 36.01 3.88
N LYS A 139 30.14 35.43 4.96
CA LYS A 139 29.44 35.39 6.25
C LYS A 139 29.26 36.79 6.81
N ALA A 140 30.28 37.65 6.71
CA ALA A 140 30.20 39.03 7.18
C ALA A 140 29.17 39.84 6.40
N LEU A 141 29.12 39.66 5.07
CA LEU A 141 28.12 40.30 4.20
C LEU A 141 26.70 39.80 4.49
N SER A 142 26.53 38.50 4.77
CA SER A 142 25.23 37.94 5.15
C SER A 142 24.73 38.45 6.51
N ILE A 143 25.63 38.62 7.49
CA ILE A 143 25.30 39.17 8.81
C ILE A 143 24.98 40.67 8.71
N ASP A 144 25.68 41.42 7.84
CA ASP A 144 25.38 42.84 7.58
C ASP A 144 24.02 43.03 6.88
N LEU A 145 23.68 42.19 5.90
CA LEU A 145 22.37 42.23 5.22
C LEU A 145 21.20 41.81 6.13
N LEU A 146 21.43 40.86 7.05
CA LEU A 146 20.42 40.44 8.04
C LEU A 146 20.25 41.46 9.17
N SER A 147 21.30 42.20 9.53
CA SER A 147 21.28 43.21 10.61
C SER A 147 20.79 44.58 10.16
N ARG A 148 20.88 44.91 8.85
CA ARG A 148 20.37 46.17 8.30
C ARG A 148 18.87 46.20 8.04
N GLY A 149 18.15 45.10 8.29
CA GLY A 149 16.69 45.07 8.25
C GLY A 149 16.13 44.93 6.83
N GLY A 150 15.32 43.90 6.62
CA GLY A 150 14.83 43.58 5.29
C GLY A 150 13.73 42.53 5.24
N PHE A 151 12.74 42.64 6.11
CA PHE A 151 11.37 42.22 5.75
C PHE A 151 10.48 43.43 6.04
N MET A 152 10.08 44.13 4.97
CA MET A 152 9.04 45.15 5.07
C MET A 152 7.71 44.48 5.42
N GLN A 153 6.99 45.09 6.36
CA GLN A 153 5.53 45.13 6.34
C GLN A 153 5.08 46.13 5.27
#